data_AF-A0A1G1B8J3-F1
#
_entry.id   AF-A0A1G1B8J3-F1
#
_cell.length_a   1.000
_cell.length_b   1.000
_cell.length_c   1.000
_cell.angle_alpha   90.00
_cell.angle_beta   90.00
_cell.angle_gamma   90.00
#
_symmetry.space_group_name_H-M   'P 1'
#
loop_
_entity.id
_entity.type
_entity.pdbx_description
1 polymer ?
#
loop_
_entity_poly.entity_id
_entity_poly.type
_entity_poly.pdbx_seq_one_letter_code
_entity_poly.pdbx_strand_id
1 'polypeptide(L)'
;MRTATWYSGFAKSASRFCGRPKTFTLAVAVIGVWIVTGPIFSFSDTWQLVINTGTTIITFLMVFLIQNTQNRDTEAIQIKLDELIRATKGAHNALLDLEELEEEALDDFRKKYEALAASARKELNLGTQDTGTPEP
;
A
#
# COMPACT_ATOMS: atom_id res chain seq x y z
N MET A 1 25.73 -1.88 -7.91
CA MET A 1 24.63 -0.89 -7.90
C MET A 1 23.76 -0.84 -9.18
N ARG A 2 24.03 -1.58 -10.28
CA ARG A 2 23.20 -1.56 -11.52
C ARG A 2 21.97 -2.48 -11.53
N THR A 3 21.84 -3.38 -10.55
CA THR A 3 20.77 -4.41 -10.50
C THR A 3 19.51 -3.98 -9.74
N ALA A 4 19.53 -2.90 -8.96
CA ALA A 4 18.32 -2.42 -8.28
C ALA A 4 17.39 -1.63 -9.24
N THR A 5 17.97 -0.94 -10.23
CA THR A 5 17.23 -0.06 -11.15
C THR A 5 16.42 -0.84 -12.19
N TRP A 6 16.93 -1.97 -12.69
CA TRP A 6 16.21 -2.76 -13.69
C TRP A 6 14.99 -3.47 -13.08
N TYR A 7 15.13 -4.04 -11.88
CA TYR A 7 14.04 -4.73 -11.17
C TYR A 7 12.94 -3.75 -10.79
N SER A 8 13.29 -2.61 -10.18
CA SER A 8 12.32 -1.59 -9.80
C SER A 8 11.59 -0.98 -11.01
N GLY A 9 12.31 -0.79 -12.13
CA GLY A 9 11.73 -0.35 -13.41
C GLY A 9 10.77 -1.38 -14.01
N PHE A 10 11.18 -2.64 -14.08
CA PHE A 10 10.34 -3.75 -14.54
C PHE A 10 9.09 -3.89 -13.66
N ALA A 11 9.26 -3.90 -12.34
CA ALA A 11 8.15 -4.07 -11.41
C ALA A 11 7.14 -2.94 -11.51
N LYS A 12 7.60 -1.69 -11.64
CA LYS A 12 6.73 -0.52 -11.85
C LYS A 12 5.99 -0.59 -13.20
N SER A 13 6.63 -1.09 -14.25
CA SER A 13 6.02 -1.25 -15.56
C SER A 13 4.99 -2.37 -15.57
N ALA A 14 5.34 -3.53 -15.01
CA ALA A 14 4.46 -4.69 -14.88
C ALA A 14 3.24 -4.39 -14.00
N SER A 15 3.43 -3.77 -12.84
CA SER A 15 2.34 -3.33 -11.95
C SER A 15 1.40 -2.35 -12.66
N ARG A 16 1.95 -1.34 -13.35
CA ARG A 16 1.15 -0.40 -14.14
C ARG A 16 0.43 -1.06 -15.32
N PHE A 17 1.02 -2.07 -15.93
CA PHE A 17 0.36 -2.83 -17.00
C PHE A 17 -0.81 -3.61 -16.40
N CYS A 18 -0.58 -4.42 -15.36
CA CYS A 18 -1.60 -5.23 -14.69
C CYS A 18 -2.78 -4.40 -14.16
N GLY A 19 -2.55 -3.17 -13.69
CA GLY A 19 -3.61 -2.29 -13.17
C GLY A 19 -4.48 -1.58 -14.20
N ARG A 20 -4.28 -1.79 -15.52
CA ARG A 20 -5.07 -1.10 -16.56
C ARG A 20 -6.39 -1.83 -16.83
N PRO A 21 -7.49 -1.12 -17.12
CA PRO A 21 -8.76 -1.76 -17.51
C PRO A 21 -8.63 -2.73 -18.70
N LYS A 22 -7.74 -2.41 -19.67
CA LYS A 22 -7.49 -3.26 -20.85
C LYS A 22 -6.85 -4.62 -20.51
N THR A 23 -5.99 -4.70 -19.49
CA THR A 23 -5.39 -5.97 -19.07
C THR A 23 -6.39 -6.85 -18.34
N PHE A 24 -7.31 -6.25 -17.60
CA PHE A 24 -8.45 -6.97 -17.03
C PHE A 24 -9.32 -7.60 -18.13
N THR A 25 -9.67 -6.85 -19.18
CA THR A 25 -10.42 -7.40 -20.33
C THR A 25 -9.68 -8.55 -20.99
N LEU A 26 -8.35 -8.44 -21.17
CA LEU A 26 -7.52 -9.53 -21.70
C LEU A 26 -7.54 -10.76 -20.79
N ALA A 27 -7.42 -10.58 -19.47
CA ALA A 27 -7.47 -11.68 -18.50
C ALA A 27 -8.82 -12.41 -18.54
N VAL A 28 -9.93 -11.67 -18.61
CA VAL A 28 -11.28 -12.24 -18.78
C VAL A 28 -11.40 -13.00 -20.10
N ALA A 29 -10.84 -12.47 -21.19
CA ALA A 29 -10.83 -13.17 -22.48
C ALA A 29 -10.02 -14.47 -22.42
N VAL A 30 -8.87 -14.49 -21.74
CA VAL A 30 -8.07 -15.71 -21.53
C VAL A 30 -8.86 -16.76 -20.75
N ILE A 31 -9.57 -16.37 -19.68
CA ILE A 31 -10.45 -17.27 -18.93
C ILE A 31 -11.59 -17.78 -19.83
N GLY A 32 -12.18 -16.92 -20.66
CA GLY A 32 -13.22 -17.30 -21.61
C GLY A 32 -12.73 -18.35 -22.62
N VAL A 33 -11.55 -18.14 -23.23
CA VAL A 33 -10.92 -19.11 -24.13
C VAL A 33 -10.64 -20.42 -23.40
N TRP A 34 -10.11 -20.36 -22.18
CA TRP A 34 -9.89 -21.55 -21.37
C TRP A 34 -11.20 -22.34 -21.19
N ILE A 35 -12.29 -21.71 -20.74
CA ILE A 35 -13.62 -22.35 -20.60
C ILE A 35 -14.07 -23.01 -21.91
N VAL A 36 -13.97 -22.31 -23.04
CA VAL A 36 -14.37 -22.84 -24.35
C VAL A 36 -13.54 -24.04 -24.78
N THR A 37 -12.26 -24.11 -24.39
CA THR A 37 -11.42 -25.29 -24.63
C THR A 37 -11.72 -26.45 -23.68
N GLY A 38 -12.37 -26.21 -22.54
CA GLY A 38 -12.71 -27.25 -21.55
C GLY A 38 -13.45 -28.47 -22.12
N PRO A 39 -14.55 -28.29 -22.88
CA PRO A 39 -15.26 -29.40 -23.53
C PRO A 39 -14.40 -30.22 -24.51
N ILE A 40 -13.43 -29.60 -25.19
CA ILE A 40 -12.52 -30.29 -26.13
C ILE A 40 -11.60 -31.25 -25.37
N PHE A 41 -11.18 -30.86 -24.17
CA PHE A 41 -10.32 -31.66 -23.29
C PHE A 41 -11.09 -32.44 -22.22
N SER A 42 -12.41 -32.56 -22.36
CA SER A 42 -13.31 -33.23 -21.40
C SER A 42 -13.11 -32.76 -19.95
N PHE A 43 -12.74 -31.50 -19.75
CA PHE A 43 -12.40 -30.93 -18.43
C PHE A 43 -11.36 -31.75 -17.64
N SER A 44 -10.38 -32.33 -18.34
CA SER A 44 -9.36 -33.20 -17.74
C SER A 44 -8.56 -32.55 -16.62
N ASP A 45 -7.98 -33.39 -15.75
CA ASP A 45 -7.11 -32.94 -14.66
C ASP A 45 -5.92 -32.12 -15.15
N THR A 46 -5.33 -32.49 -16.31
CA THR A 46 -4.24 -31.72 -16.91
C THR A 46 -4.69 -30.33 -17.36
N TRP A 47 -5.89 -30.22 -17.93
CA TRP A 47 -6.44 -28.93 -18.37
C TRP A 47 -6.74 -27.99 -17.18
N GLN A 48 -7.21 -28.54 -16.05
CA GLN A 48 -7.39 -27.78 -14.80
C GLN A 48 -6.05 -27.42 -14.16
N LEU A 49 -5.10 -28.36 -14.14
CA LEU A 49 -3.77 -28.15 -13.57
C LEU A 49 -3.04 -26.99 -14.23
N VAL A 50 -3.09 -26.89 -15.56
CA VAL A 50 -2.41 -25.82 -16.30
C VAL A 50 -2.86 -24.43 -15.85
N ILE A 51 -4.16 -24.18 -15.72
CA ILE A 51 -4.64 -22.85 -15.29
C ILE A 51 -4.36 -22.59 -13.81
N ASN A 52 -4.50 -23.62 -12.97
CA ASN A 52 -4.27 -23.50 -11.53
C ASN A 52 -2.79 -23.21 -11.24
N THR A 53 -1.89 -23.99 -11.84
CA THR A 53 -0.45 -23.79 -11.72
C THR A 53 -0.02 -22.43 -12.31
N GLY A 54 -0.52 -22.07 -13.49
CA GLY A 54 -0.20 -20.79 -14.12
C GLY A 54 -0.64 -19.59 -13.29
N THR A 55 -1.88 -19.58 -12.83
CA THR A 55 -2.44 -18.49 -12.02
C THR A 55 -1.72 -18.39 -10.67
N THR A 56 -1.37 -19.52 -10.05
CA THR A 56 -0.58 -19.53 -8.80
C THR A 56 0.79 -18.87 -8.98
N ILE A 57 1.52 -19.22 -10.04
CA ILE A 57 2.83 -18.60 -10.34
C ILE A 57 2.66 -17.09 -10.58
N ILE A 58 1.69 -16.69 -11.41
CA ILE A 58 1.42 -15.28 -11.68
C ILE A 58 1.08 -14.53 -10.40
N THR A 59 0.24 -15.11 -9.54
CA THR A 59 -0.17 -14.51 -8.28
C THR A 59 1.01 -14.35 -7.33
N PHE A 60 1.84 -15.38 -7.20
CA PHE A 60 3.06 -15.33 -6.40
C PHE A 60 4.00 -14.22 -6.86
N LEU A 61 4.25 -14.13 -8.16
CA LEU A 61 5.04 -13.03 -8.74
C LEU A 61 4.39 -11.67 -8.50
N MET A 62 3.07 -11.58 -8.66
CA MET A 62 2.31 -10.34 -8.46
C MET A 62 2.42 -9.82 -7.03
N VAL A 63 2.47 -10.69 -6.01
CA VAL A 63 2.69 -10.28 -4.61
C VAL A 63 4.00 -9.49 -4.48
N PHE A 64 5.11 -9.96 -5.05
CA PHE A 64 6.38 -9.22 -5.01
C PHE A 64 6.32 -7.92 -5.80
N LEU A 65 5.64 -7.90 -6.94
CA LEU A 65 5.46 -6.70 -7.76
C LEU A 65 4.64 -5.62 -7.03
N ILE A 66 3.57 -6.06 -6.37
CA ILE A 66 2.71 -5.22 -5.55
C ILE A 66 3.52 -4.68 -4.37
N GLN A 67 4.20 -5.54 -3.61
CA GLN A 67 5.02 -5.13 -2.47
C GLN A 67 6.09 -4.11 -2.88
N ASN A 68 6.84 -4.36 -3.95
CA ASN A 68 7.87 -3.40 -4.41
C ASN A 68 7.27 -2.06 -4.83
N THR A 69 6.09 -2.06 -5.46
CA THR A 69 5.42 -0.81 -5.86
C THR A 69 4.85 -0.09 -4.65
N GLN A 70 4.17 -0.82 -3.76
CA GLN A 70 3.57 -0.28 -2.54
C GLN A 70 4.63 0.26 -1.59
N ASN A 71 5.75 -0.45 -1.35
CA ASN A 71 6.80 0.01 -0.46
C ASN A 71 7.34 1.38 -0.86
N ARG A 72 7.69 1.53 -2.15
CA ARG A 72 8.20 2.82 -2.66
C ARG A 72 7.13 3.91 -2.66
N ASP A 73 5.88 3.57 -2.93
CA ASP A 73 4.80 4.55 -2.93
C ASP A 73 4.47 5.00 -1.49
N THR A 74 4.61 4.12 -0.49
CA THR A 74 4.54 4.45 0.96
C THR A 74 5.67 5.37 1.39
N GLU A 75 6.93 5.06 1.06
CA GLU A 75 8.10 5.93 1.33
C GLU A 75 7.89 7.33 0.75
N ALA A 76 7.38 7.42 -0.48
CA ALA A 76 7.11 8.69 -1.12
C ALA A 76 5.96 9.48 -0.46
N ILE A 77 5.02 8.80 0.19
CA ILE A 77 3.97 9.44 0.98
C ILE A 77 4.55 9.98 2.28
N GLN A 78 5.37 9.19 2.99
CA GLN A 78 6.04 9.59 4.23
C GLN A 78 6.87 10.86 4.04
N ILE A 79 7.74 10.91 3.04
CA ILE A 79 8.55 12.11 2.73
C ILE A 79 7.69 13.35 2.48
N LYS A 80 6.52 13.19 1.82
CA LYS A 80 5.60 14.30 1.59
C LYS A 80 4.92 14.76 2.89
N LEU A 81 4.57 13.83 3.77
CA LEU A 81 4.00 14.15 5.09
C LEU A 81 5.03 14.85 5.97
N ASP A 82 6.28 14.40 5.93
CA ASP A 82 7.39 15.05 6.62
C ASP A 82 7.60 16.49 6.16
N GLU A 83 7.53 16.73 4.85
CA GLU A 83 7.58 18.09 4.32
C GLU A 83 6.42 18.95 4.83
N LEU A 84 5.20 18.39 4.92
CA LEU A 84 4.04 19.11 5.47
C LEU A 84 4.21 19.41 6.96
N ILE A 85 4.72 18.47 7.75
CA ILE A 85 5.02 18.69 9.18
C ILE A 85 6.05 19.81 9.30
N ARG A 86 7.16 19.72 8.56
CA ARG A 86 8.24 20.72 8.58
C ARG A 86 7.76 22.12 8.17
N ALA A 87 6.86 22.21 7.19
CA ALA A 87 6.34 23.49 6.69
C ALA A 87 5.22 24.09 7.55
N THR A 88 4.58 23.28 8.42
CA THR A 88 3.44 23.72 9.24
C THR A 88 3.93 24.35 10.55
N LYS A 89 3.61 25.64 10.76
CA LYS A 89 3.91 26.33 12.03
C LYS A 89 3.16 25.66 13.19
N GLY A 90 3.88 25.37 14.27
CA GLY A 90 3.32 24.72 15.46
C GLY A 90 3.24 23.20 15.38
N ALA A 91 3.64 22.59 14.25
CA ALA A 91 3.78 21.13 14.17
C ALA A 91 5.01 20.67 14.96
N HIS A 92 4.92 19.45 15.51
CA HIS A 92 6.00 18.88 16.29
C HIS A 92 6.99 18.16 15.35
N ASN A 93 8.16 18.77 15.12
CA ASN A 93 9.22 18.16 14.29
C ASN A 93 9.72 16.80 14.81
N ALA A 94 9.46 16.48 16.08
CA ALA A 94 9.75 15.17 16.65
C ALA A 94 8.91 14.02 16.06
N LEU A 95 7.94 14.33 15.18
CA LEU A 95 7.13 13.36 14.44
C LEU A 95 7.64 13.08 13.02
N LEU A 96 8.71 13.74 12.60
CA LEU A 96 9.36 13.42 11.34
C LEU A 96 10.01 12.04 11.49
N ASP A 97 9.97 11.24 10.42
CA ASP A 97 10.64 9.93 10.36
C ASP A 97 10.16 8.94 11.44
N LEU A 98 8.88 9.02 11.82
CA LEU A 98 8.29 8.15 12.85
C LEU A 98 8.37 6.67 12.47
N GLU A 99 8.27 6.33 11.19
CA GLU A 99 8.28 4.94 10.71
C GLU A 99 9.60 4.19 10.93
N GLU A 100 10.71 4.89 11.10
CA GLU A 100 12.04 4.31 11.32
C GLU A 100 12.36 4.15 12.82
N LEU A 101 11.48 4.65 13.71
CA LEU A 101 11.67 4.51 15.15
C LEU A 101 11.45 3.07 15.63
N GLU A 102 12.16 2.71 16.69
CA GLU A 102 11.93 1.46 17.41
C GLU A 102 10.51 1.40 17.99
N GLU A 103 9.95 0.19 18.07
CA GLU A 103 8.56 -0.05 18.48
C GLU A 103 8.23 0.55 19.86
N GLU A 104 9.16 0.48 20.82
CA GLU A 104 9.00 1.09 22.15
C GLU A 104 8.87 2.61 22.08
N ALA A 105 9.70 3.28 21.27
CA ALA A 105 9.65 4.72 21.09
C ALA A 105 8.36 5.15 20.36
N LEU A 106 7.93 4.38 19.35
CA LEU A 106 6.66 4.59 18.66
C LEU A 106 5.46 4.50 19.62
N ASP A 107 5.46 3.51 20.51
CA ASP A 107 4.40 3.33 21.51
C ASP A 107 4.35 4.50 22.51
N ASP A 108 5.49 5.06 22.88
CA ASP A 108 5.53 6.23 23.76
C ASP A 108 4.96 7.49 23.09
N PHE A 109 5.25 7.70 21.79
CA PHE A 109 4.57 8.74 21.01
C PHE A 109 3.05 8.49 20.93
N ARG A 110 2.63 7.24 20.66
CA ARG A 110 1.21 6.87 20.60
C ARG A 110 0.49 7.21 21.91
N LYS A 111 1.05 6.80 23.06
CA LYS A 111 0.49 7.10 24.39
C LYS A 111 0.33 8.61 24.62
N LYS A 112 1.31 9.41 24.19
CA LYS A 112 1.24 10.88 24.30
C LYS A 112 0.06 11.45 23.50
N TYR A 113 -0.15 10.98 22.27
CA TYR A 113 -1.29 11.42 21.45
C TYR A 113 -2.64 10.90 21.97
N GLU A 114 -2.68 9.68 22.50
CA GLU A 114 -3.88 9.15 23.14
C GLU A 114 -4.27 9.98 24.37
N ALA A 115 -3.30 10.41 25.17
CA ALA A 115 -3.52 11.30 26.31
C ALA A 115 -3.99 12.69 25.86
N LEU A 116 -3.39 13.27 24.82
CA LEU A 116 -3.83 14.54 24.22
C LEU A 116 -5.28 14.45 23.73
N ALA A 117 -5.61 13.38 22.99
CA ALA A 117 -6.96 13.15 22.48
C ALA A 117 -7.97 12.91 23.62
N ALA A 118 -7.57 12.25 24.70
CA ALA A 118 -8.41 12.06 25.87
C ALA A 118 -8.72 13.39 26.58
N SER A 119 -7.70 14.26 26.72
CA SER A 119 -7.88 15.61 27.27
C SER A 119 -8.78 16.47 26.40
N ALA A 120 -8.55 16.49 25.07
CA ALA A 120 -9.38 17.23 24.12
C ALA A 120 -10.85 16.78 24.15
N ARG A 121 -11.11 15.45 24.18
CA ARG A 121 -12.47 14.91 24.34
C ARG A 121 -13.14 15.33 25.66
N LYS A 122 -12.37 15.44 26.75
CA LYS A 122 -12.88 15.89 28.04
C LYS A 122 -13.24 17.39 27.99
N GLU A 123 -12.42 18.20 27.35
CA GLU A 123 -12.63 19.63 27.14
C GLU A 123 -13.84 19.91 26.22
N LEU A 124 -13.99 19.15 25.14
CA LEU A 124 -15.19 19.15 24.30
C LEU A 124 -16.47 18.91 25.09
N ASN A 125 -16.46 17.93 26.00
CA ASN A 125 -17.62 17.63 26.87
C ASN A 125 -17.92 18.76 27.86
N LEU A 126 -16.97 19.66 28.11
CA LEU A 126 -17.08 20.86 28.96
C LEU A 126 -17.47 22.12 28.15
N GLY A 127 -17.63 22.02 26.82
CA GLY A 127 -18.11 23.10 25.96
C GLY A 127 -17.04 24.05 25.41
N THR A 128 -15.75 23.71 25.51
CA THR A 128 -14.64 24.48 24.92
C THR A 128 -14.31 24.04 23.49
N GLN A 129 -13.71 24.93 22.69
CA GLN A 129 -13.30 24.64 21.30
C GLN A 129 -12.19 23.56 21.25
N ASP A 130 -12.32 22.60 20.33
CA ASP A 130 -11.46 21.41 20.15
C ASP A 130 -10.21 21.65 19.29
N THR A 131 -10.02 22.86 18.79
CA THR A 131 -8.89 23.17 17.91
C THR A 131 -7.66 23.41 18.77
N GLY A 132 -6.93 22.34 19.11
CA GLY A 132 -5.63 22.38 19.80
C GLY A 132 -4.48 23.00 18.99
N THR A 133 -4.79 23.75 17.92
CA THR A 133 -3.84 24.55 17.16
C THR A 133 -3.90 25.97 17.71
N PRO A 134 -2.78 26.58 18.18
CA PRO A 134 -2.81 28.00 18.48
C PRO A 134 -3.18 28.73 17.18
N GLU A 135 -4.30 29.45 17.19
CA GLU A 135 -4.64 30.33 16.07
C GLU A 135 -3.48 31.34 15.87
N PRO A 136 -3.13 31.65 14.60
CA PRO A 136 -2.00 32.51 14.29
C PRO A 136 -2.14 33.93 14.84
#